data_AF-A0A7C2JRY7-F1
#
_entry.id   AF-A0A7C2JRY7-F1
#
_cell.length_a   1.000
_cell.length_b   1.000
_cell.length_c   1.000
_cell.angle_alpha   90.00
_cell.angle_beta   90.00
_cell.angle_gamma   90.00
#
_symmetry.space_group_name_H-M   'P 1'
#
loop_
_entity.id
_entity.type
_entity.pdbx_description
1 polymer ?
#
loop_
_entity_poly.entity_id
_entity_poly.type
_entity_poly.pdbx_seq_one_letter_code
_entity_poly.pdbx_strand_id
1 'polypeptide(L)' 'MRVKPIEELLPDVRDGLTREERIVLYVLRETQKERGGRDVPTTMLWGRVCEYFYLSPEELSEILARLGARKDLRLQ' A
#
# COMPACT_ATOMS: atom_id res chain seq x y z
N MET A 1 -1.75 -1.95 20.66
CA MET A 1 -0.61 -1.87 19.72
C MET A 1 -0.20 -3.30 19.38
N ARG A 2 -0.38 -3.74 18.13
CA ARG A 2 0.04 -5.08 17.71
C ARG A 2 1.55 -5.04 17.44
N VAL A 3 2.33 -5.83 18.17
CA VAL A 3 3.76 -5.99 17.89
C VAL A 3 3.88 -6.86 16.64
N LYS A 4 4.42 -6.31 15.55
CA LYS A 4 4.65 -7.05 14.31
C LYS A 4 5.93 -7.90 14.45
N PRO A 5 5.95 -9.14 13.95
CA PRO A 5 7.16 -9.95 13.90
C PRO A 5 8.22 -9.27 13.02
N ILE A 6 9.50 -9.52 13.29
CA ILE A 6 10.64 -8.83 12.64
C ILE A 6 10.61 -9.05 11.12
N GLU A 7 10.17 -10.22 10.69
CA GLU A 7 10.05 -10.63 9.29
C GLU A 7 9.04 -9.78 8.50
N GLU A 8 8.05 -9.18 9.18
CA GLU A 8 7.11 -8.25 8.54
C GLU A 8 7.66 -6.82 8.44
N LEU A 9 8.67 -6.49 9.25
CA LEU A 9 9.32 -5.18 9.28
C LEU A 9 10.51 -5.08 8.33
N LEU A 10 11.16 -6.20 8.02
CA LEU A 10 12.33 -6.24 7.16
C LEU A 10 11.93 -6.22 5.67
N PRO A 11 12.47 -5.28 4.87
CA PRO A 11 12.27 -5.30 3.43
C PRO A 11 13.03 -6.46 2.78
N ASP A 12 12.44 -7.06 1.75
CA ASP A 12 13.09 -8.09 0.96
C ASP A 12 14.19 -7.48 0.08
N VAL A 13 15.36 -8.11 0.00
CA VAL A 13 16.53 -7.61 -0.75
C VAL A 13 16.28 -7.50 -2.26
N ARG A 14 15.28 -8.21 -2.80
CA ARG A 14 15.00 -8.24 -4.24
C ARG A 14 14.24 -7.00 -4.72
N ASP A 15 13.32 -6.51 -3.90
CA ASP A 15 12.37 -5.44 -4.25
C ASP A 15 12.41 -4.25 -3.28
N GLY A 16 13.08 -4.38 -2.13
CA GLY A 16 13.10 -3.35 -1.08
C GLY A 16 11.76 -3.16 -0.37
N LEU A 17 10.82 -4.10 -0.54
CA LEU A 17 9.46 -4.02 0.00
C LEU A 17 9.30 -4.90 1.23
N THR A 18 8.60 -4.37 2.23
CA THR A 18 8.01 -5.16 3.31
C THR A 18 6.82 -5.97 2.78
N ARG A 19 6.37 -6.93 3.59
CA ARG A 19 5.21 -7.76 3.26
C ARG A 19 3.95 -6.91 2.99
N GLU A 20 3.72 -5.88 3.81
CA GLU A 20 2.52 -5.02 3.70
C GLU A 20 2.55 -4.18 2.43
N GLU A 21 3.68 -3.58 2.10
CA GLU A 21 3.85 -2.78 0.87
C GLU A 21 3.65 -3.62 -0.38
N ARG A 22 4.15 -4.85 -0.38
CA ARG A 22 3.95 -5.80 -1.49
C ARG A 22 2.48 -6.15 -1.66
N ILE A 23 1.75 -6.37 -0.55
CA ILE A 23 0.30 -6.62 -0.60
C ILE A 23 -0.43 -5.39 -1.13
N VAL A 24 -0.10 -4.19 -0.67
CA VAL A 24 -0.71 -2.94 -1.16
C VAL A 24 -0.52 -2.78 -2.67
N LEU A 25 0.70 -3.01 -3.19
CA LEU A 25 0.96 -2.96 -4.63
C LEU A 25 0.24 -4.06 -5.41
N TYR A 26 0.16 -5.28 -4.86
CA TYR A 26 -0.59 -6.38 -5.46
C TYR A 26 -2.08 -6.03 -5.58
N VAL A 27 -2.71 -5.59 -4.48
CA VAL A 27 -4.12 -5.20 -4.46
C VAL A 27 -4.39 -4.02 -5.39
N LEU A 28 -3.50 -3.02 -5.41
CA LEU A 28 -3.59 -1.89 -6.34
C LEU A 28 -3.61 -2.37 -7.79
N ARG A 29 -2.68 -3.26 -8.18
CA ARG A 29 -2.60 -3.82 -9.54
C ARG A 29 -3.86 -4.59 -9.91
N GLU A 30 -4.34 -5.47 -9.04
CA GLU A 30 -5.55 -6.26 -9.33
C GLU A 30 -6.78 -5.35 -9.44
N THR A 31 -6.93 -4.37 -8.55
CA THR A 31 -8.04 -3.41 -8.59
C THR A 31 -7.98 -2.52 -9.83
N GLN A 32 -6.78 -2.13 -10.29
CA GLN A 32 -6.60 -1.40 -11.55
C GLN A 32 -7.03 -2.25 -12.75
N LYS A 33 -6.65 -3.53 -12.80
CA LYS A 33 -7.07 -4.45 -13.88
C LYS A 33 -8.59 -4.60 -13.93
N GLU A 34 -9.23 -4.82 -12.78
CA GLU A 34 -10.70 -4.90 -12.67
C GLU A 34 -11.39 -3.62 -13.19
N ARG A 35 -10.74 -2.47 -13.01
CA ARG A 35 -11.28 -1.17 -13.42
C ARG A 35 -10.86 -0.76 -14.83
N GLY A 36 -10.23 -1.65 -15.60
CA GLY A 36 -9.79 -1.38 -16.97
C GLY A 36 -8.65 -0.37 -17.05
N GLY A 37 -7.72 -0.40 -16.09
CA GLY A 37 -6.56 0.49 -16.04
C GLY A 37 -6.80 1.88 -15.43
N ARG A 38 -7.99 2.13 -14.87
CA ARG A 38 -8.33 3.42 -14.24
C ARG A 38 -7.75 3.56 -12.83
N ASP A 39 -7.49 4.80 -12.43
CA ASP A 39 -6.98 5.19 -11.10
C ASP A 39 -7.88 4.72 -9.95
N VAL A 40 -7.31 3.93 -9.03
CA VAL A 40 -8.03 3.34 -7.90
C VAL A 40 -8.16 4.39 -6.78
N PRO A 41 -9.39 4.72 -6.34
CA PRO A 41 -9.58 5.61 -5.20
C PRO A 41 -8.95 5.03 -3.93
N THR A 42 -8.26 5.85 -3.13
CA THR A 42 -7.57 5.42 -1.91
C THR A 42 -8.50 4.70 -0.92
N THR A 43 -9.75 5.15 -0.80
CA THR A 43 -10.76 4.51 0.05
C THR A 43 -11.12 3.09 -0.41
N MET A 44 -11.18 2.88 -1.74
CA MET A 44 -11.41 1.57 -2.33
C MET A 44 -10.21 0.66 -2.09
N LEU A 45 -9.00 1.18 -2.33
CA LEU A 45 -7.77 0.45 -2.05
C LEU A 45 -7.69 0.02 -0.59
N TRP A 46 -8.00 0.91 0.34
CA TRP A 46 -8.03 0.62 1.78
C TRP A 46 -8.98 -0.53 2.10
N GLY A 47 -10.22 -0.48 1.62
CA GLY A 47 -11.19 -1.55 1.83
C GLY A 47 -10.70 -2.91 1.33
N ARG A 48 -10.08 -2.94 0.14
CA ARG A 48 -9.52 -4.16 -0.46
C ARG A 48 -8.29 -4.70 0.28
N VAL A 49 -7.43 -3.82 0.78
CA VAL A 49 -6.24 -4.23 1.57
C VAL A 49 -6.67 -4.81 2.93
N CYS A 50 -7.71 -4.23 3.54
CA CYS A 50 -8.29 -4.74 4.79
C CYS A 50 -8.84 -6.17 4.69
N GLU A 51 -9.08 -6.70 3.48
CA GLU A 51 -9.42 -8.11 3.26
C GLU A 51 -8.24 -9.06 3.54
N TYR A 52 -6.99 -8.57 3.46
CA TYR A 52 -5.77 -9.37 3.70
C TYR A 52 -5.26 -9.25 5.13
N PHE A 53 -5.29 -8.04 5.68
CA PHE A 53 -4.87 -7.74 7.05
C PHE A 53 -5.42 -6.37 7.48
N TYR A 54 -5.59 -6.18 8.78
CA TYR A 54 -6.00 -4.86 9.30
C TYR A 54 -4.89 -3.83 9.11
N LEU A 55 -5.23 -2.71 8.48
CA LEU A 55 -4.37 -1.54 8.26
C LEU A 55 -5.20 -0.29 8.54
N SER A 56 -4.68 0.64 9.35
CA SER A 56 -5.37 1.91 9.57
C SER A 56 -5.28 2.81 8.33
N PRO A 57 -6.19 3.79 8.14
CA PRO A 57 -6.09 4.77 7.06
C PRO A 57 -4.76 5.54 7.07
N GLU A 58 -4.23 5.82 8.26
CA GLU A 58 -2.94 6.51 8.45
C GLU A 58 -1.78 5.63 7.99
N GLU A 59 -1.74 4.36 8.41
CA GLU A 59 -0.71 3.40 7.98
C GLU A 59 -0.72 3.22 6.45
N LEU A 60 -1.91 3.16 5.82
CA LEU A 60 -2.01 3.13 4.36
C LEU A 60 -1.43 4.41 3.72
N SER A 61 -1.74 5.57 4.27
CA SER A 61 -1.22 6.86 3.79
C SER A 61 0.31 6.93 3.87
N GLU A 62 0.89 6.39 4.94
CA GLU A 62 2.35 6.28 5.12
C GLU A 62 2.98 5.33 4.09
N ILE A 63 2.40 4.15 3.89
CA ILE A 63 2.84 3.20 2.87
C ILE A 63 2.80 3.84 1.48
N LEU A 64 1.67 4.48 1.12
CA LEU A 64 1.51 5.15 -0.17
C LEU A 64 2.52 6.29 -0.36
N ALA A 65 2.79 7.06 0.69
CA ALA A 65 3.81 8.11 0.65
C ALA A 65 5.21 7.55 0.42
N ARG A 66 5.55 6.45 1.11
CA ARG A 66 6.83 5.76 0.94
C ARG A 66 6.98 5.15 -0.46
N LEU A 67 5.88 4.68 -1.04
CA LEU A 67 5.81 4.18 -2.42
C LEU A 67 5.77 5.28 -3.49
N GLY A 68 5.85 6.57 -3.11
CA GLY A 68 5.91 7.69 -4.04
C GLY A 68 4.55 8.17 -4.57
N ALA A 69 3.42 7.75 -3.99
CA ALA A 69 2.09 8.20 -4.40
C ALA A 69 1.69 9.56 -3.81
N ARG A 70 2.50 10.13 -2.91
CA ARG A 70 2.26 11.48 -2.37
C ARG A 70 2.63 12.50 -3.43
N LYS A 71 1.66 13.28 -3.90
CA LYS A 71 1.92 14.46 -4.75
C LYS A 71 2.89 15.39 -4.01
N ASP A 72 4.07 15.58 -4.60
CA ASP A 72 5.04 16.58 -4.21
C ASP A 72 4.41 17.97 -4.43
N LEU A 73 4.07 18.63 -3.32
CA LEU A 73 3.53 20.00 -3.28
C LEU A 73 4.56 21.07 -3.73
N ARG A 74 5.65 20.69 -4.40
CA ARG A 74 6.72 21.59 -4.86
C ARG A 74 6.59 22.04 -6.32
N LEU A 75 5.53 21.64 -7.02
CA LEU A 75 5.27 22.01 -8.41
C LEU A 75 3.98 22.86 -8.55
N GLN A 76 3.75 23.81 -7.64
CA GLN A 76 2.73 24.86 -7.82
C GLN A 76 3.39 26.23 -7.94
#